data_AF-A0A5P2HES1-F1
#
_entry.id   AF-A0A5P2HES1-F1
#
_cell.length_a   1.000
_cell.length_b   1.000
_cell.length_c   1.000
_cell.angle_alpha   90.00
_cell.angle_beta   90.00
_cell.angle_gamma   90.00
#
_symmetry.space_group_name_H-M   'P 1'
#
loop_
_entity.id
_entity.type
_entity.pdbx_description
1 polymer ?
#
loop_
_entity_poly.entity_id
_entity_poly.type
_entity_poly.pdbx_seq_one_letter_code
_entity_poly.pdbx_strand_id
1 'polypeptide(L)'
;MDANTIGSLLAFNTQAHGLLFLIALSGMRVTTIFLVLPAMSSQAVPGAVRAGACYLMTWFIAAGQSPSAFEHLTVPDMLLLTMKEAFIGLMIGYLASIIFWIAEAAGTLIDDLAGFNNVQMTNPMHGEQSTPVSSLLVQLTITLFHISGGMTVLLGVLFESYRWWPLVCAAPDLGNAAASLAIDQGNGMLATAVKICAPIMLALVLIDVGLSIVGRAAGKLEPNSLSQPLRGIIGVLLLVAMIGAISVQVRDAIHFTGFSSLLEKLRN
;
A
#
# COMPACT_ATOMS: atom_id res chain seq x y z
N MET A 1 -37.79 36.04 21.70
CA MET A 1 -36.44 35.59 21.29
C MET A 1 -35.64 36.83 21.01
N ASP A 2 -34.62 37.10 21.83
CA ASP A 2 -33.84 38.34 21.73
C ASP A 2 -32.94 38.30 20.49
N ALA A 3 -32.69 39.46 19.87
CA ALA A 3 -31.86 39.57 18.68
C ALA A 3 -30.43 39.00 18.88
N ASN A 4 -29.92 39.08 20.11
CA ASN A 4 -28.65 38.47 20.51
C ASN A 4 -28.70 36.92 20.53
N THR A 5 -29.85 36.33 20.85
CA THR A 5 -30.05 34.87 20.82
C THR A 5 -30.11 34.36 19.38
N ILE A 6 -30.70 35.14 18.45
CA ILE A 6 -30.72 34.78 17.03
C ILE A 6 -29.31 34.90 16.43
N GLY A 7 -28.57 35.95 16.79
CA GLY A 7 -27.17 36.13 16.37
C GLY A 7 -26.24 35.02 16.87
N SER A 8 -26.37 34.60 18.14
CA SER A 8 -25.55 33.51 18.68
C SER A 8 -25.89 32.15 18.07
N LEU A 9 -27.15 31.90 17.73
CA LEU A 9 -27.57 30.67 17.03
C LEU A 9 -27.05 30.60 15.59
N LEU A 10 -27.03 31.73 14.87
CA LEU A 10 -26.48 31.79 13.50
C LEU A 10 -24.95 31.66 13.48
N ALA A 11 -24.26 32.27 14.45
CA ALA A 11 -22.81 32.11 14.63
C ALA A 11 -22.43 30.67 14.99
N PHE A 12 -23.21 30.02 15.87
CA PHE A 12 -23.01 28.61 16.19
C PHE A 12 -23.21 27.70 14.97
N ASN A 13 -24.25 27.96 14.16
CA ASN A 13 -24.53 27.16 12.97
C ASN A 13 -23.42 27.26 11.91
N THR A 14 -22.96 28.46 11.62
CA THR A 14 -21.88 28.71 10.65
C THR A 14 -20.56 28.08 11.12
N GLN A 15 -20.23 28.20 12.41
CA GLN A 15 -19.03 27.56 12.98
C GLN A 15 -19.12 26.02 12.96
N ALA A 16 -20.30 25.45 13.21
CA ALA A 16 -20.52 24.01 13.12
C ALA A 16 -20.35 23.47 11.70
N HIS A 17 -20.89 24.18 10.69
CA HIS A 17 -20.70 23.80 9.28
C HIS A 17 -19.23 23.83 8.85
N GLY A 18 -18.48 24.87 9.26
CA GLY A 18 -17.04 24.97 8.96
C GLY A 18 -16.23 23.83 9.59
N LEU A 19 -16.57 23.44 10.82
CA LEU A 19 -15.90 22.35 11.53
C LEU A 19 -16.21 20.98 10.89
N LEU A 20 -17.46 20.72 10.50
CA LEU A 20 -17.82 19.49 9.80
C LEU A 20 -17.11 19.38 8.44
N PHE A 21 -17.03 20.48 7.70
CA PHE A 21 -16.30 20.51 6.43
C PHE A 21 -14.80 20.26 6.63
N LEU A 22 -14.19 20.86 7.64
CA LEU A 22 -12.79 20.62 8.00
C LEU A 22 -12.49 19.16 8.34
N ILE A 23 -13.37 18.52 9.12
CA ILE A 23 -13.27 17.10 9.44
C ILE A 23 -13.42 16.26 8.17
N ALA A 24 -14.40 16.55 7.33
CA ALA A 24 -14.57 15.82 6.07
C ALA A 24 -13.33 15.96 5.17
N LEU A 25 -12.82 17.17 5.00
CA LEU A 25 -11.71 17.48 4.11
C LEU A 25 -10.39 16.84 4.59
N SER A 26 -10.08 16.99 5.88
CA SER A 26 -8.91 16.33 6.48
C SER A 26 -9.04 14.80 6.45
N GLY A 27 -10.25 14.29 6.64
CA GLY A 27 -10.53 12.85 6.62
C GLY A 27 -10.37 12.23 5.24
N MET A 28 -10.56 12.98 4.16
CA MET A 28 -10.35 12.47 2.79
C MET A 28 -8.92 11.97 2.58
N ARG A 29 -7.91 12.77 2.95
CA ARG A 29 -6.49 12.38 2.77
C ARG A 29 -6.16 11.11 3.56
N VAL A 30 -6.53 11.08 4.84
CA VAL A 30 -6.28 9.93 5.75
C VAL A 30 -6.98 8.67 5.24
N THR A 31 -8.27 8.80 4.91
CA THR A 31 -9.08 7.66 4.44
C THR A 31 -8.53 7.09 3.13
N THR A 32 -8.08 7.95 2.21
CA THR A 32 -7.54 7.50 0.92
C THR A 32 -6.21 6.75 1.08
N ILE A 33 -5.34 7.21 1.99
CA ILE A 33 -4.09 6.49 2.32
C ILE A 33 -4.42 5.09 2.86
N PHE A 34 -5.31 5.02 3.86
CA PHE A 34 -5.64 3.75 4.52
C PHE A 34 -6.44 2.81 3.63
N LEU A 35 -7.16 3.33 2.64
CA LEU A 35 -7.87 2.53 1.65
C LEU A 35 -6.90 1.79 0.73
N VAL A 36 -5.81 2.44 0.34
CA VAL A 36 -4.84 1.91 -0.64
C VAL A 36 -3.76 1.06 0.01
N LEU A 37 -3.50 1.27 1.30
CA LEU A 37 -2.44 0.61 2.06
C LEU A 37 -2.79 -0.84 2.44
N PRO A 38 -2.09 -1.87 1.92
CA PRO A 38 -2.39 -3.28 2.23
C PRO A 38 -2.24 -3.64 3.71
N ALA A 39 -1.35 -2.95 4.43
CA ALA A 39 -1.21 -3.09 5.88
C ALA A 39 -2.49 -2.74 6.67
N MET A 40 -3.38 -1.91 6.10
CA MET A 40 -4.70 -1.57 6.66
C MET A 40 -5.86 -2.23 5.90
N SER A 41 -5.60 -3.33 5.18
CA SER A 41 -6.64 -4.11 4.52
C SER A 41 -7.61 -4.73 5.51
N SER A 42 -8.81 -5.10 5.06
CA SER A 42 -9.83 -5.76 5.89
C SER A 42 -9.39 -7.13 6.43
N GLN A 43 -8.42 -7.77 5.78
CA GLN A 43 -7.82 -9.02 6.24
C GLN A 43 -6.87 -8.80 7.42
N ALA A 44 -6.19 -7.64 7.46
CA ALA A 44 -5.25 -7.30 8.53
C ALA A 44 -5.94 -6.61 9.72
N VAL A 45 -6.86 -5.67 9.46
CA VAL A 45 -7.53 -4.86 10.48
C VAL A 45 -9.05 -4.85 10.25
N PRO A 46 -9.87 -5.19 11.27
CA PRO A 46 -11.33 -5.11 11.16
C PRO A 46 -11.78 -3.70 10.75
N GLY A 47 -12.77 -3.63 9.85
CA GLY A 47 -13.22 -2.35 9.27
C GLY A 47 -13.65 -1.31 10.30
N ALA A 48 -14.23 -1.73 11.43
CA ALA A 48 -14.62 -0.84 12.53
C ALA A 48 -13.39 -0.19 13.21
N VAL A 49 -12.33 -0.96 13.44
CA VAL A 49 -11.09 -0.46 14.05
C VAL A 49 -10.39 0.51 13.10
N ARG A 50 -10.34 0.16 11.82
CA ARG A 50 -9.78 1.03 10.77
C ARG A 50 -10.52 2.35 10.66
N ALA A 51 -11.86 2.31 10.62
CA ALA A 51 -12.68 3.52 10.59
C ALA A 51 -12.46 4.36 11.85
N GLY A 52 -12.44 3.75 13.04
CA GLY A 52 -12.15 4.42 14.30
C GLY A 52 -10.79 5.12 14.28
N ALA A 53 -9.74 4.46 13.78
CA ALA A 53 -8.41 5.06 13.62
C ALA A 53 -8.42 6.25 12.65
N CYS A 54 -9.10 6.14 11.50
CA CYS A 54 -9.28 7.27 10.57
C CYS A 54 -9.94 8.46 11.26
N TYR A 55 -11.05 8.23 11.98
CA TYR A 55 -11.79 9.30 12.65
C TYR A 55 -10.97 9.98 13.74
N LEU A 56 -10.24 9.20 14.56
CA LEU A 56 -9.35 9.74 15.59
C LEU A 56 -8.26 10.63 14.97
N MET A 57 -7.59 10.17 13.92
CA MET A 57 -6.51 10.94 13.28
C MET A 57 -7.05 12.20 12.61
N THR A 58 -8.19 12.08 11.93
CA THR A 58 -8.90 13.21 11.33
C THR A 58 -9.25 14.26 12.37
N TRP A 59 -9.73 13.85 13.54
CA TRP A 59 -10.06 14.76 14.63
C TRP A 59 -8.85 15.56 15.11
N PHE A 60 -7.70 14.90 15.32
CA PHE A 60 -6.47 15.59 15.72
C PHE A 60 -5.98 16.60 14.67
N ILE A 61 -6.07 16.25 13.39
CA ILE A 61 -5.70 17.14 12.29
C ILE A 61 -6.64 18.34 12.24
N ALA A 62 -7.96 18.10 12.30
CA ALA A 62 -8.97 19.15 12.25
C ALA A 62 -8.85 20.12 13.44
N ALA A 63 -8.55 19.62 14.65
CA ALA A 63 -8.35 20.44 15.84
C ALA A 63 -7.15 21.39 15.74
N GLY A 64 -6.15 21.07 14.89
CA GLY A 64 -4.98 21.90 14.65
C GLY A 64 -5.18 23.01 13.59
N GLN A 65 -6.38 23.13 13.01
CA GLN A 65 -6.65 24.04 11.88
C GLN A 65 -7.63 25.15 12.28
N SER A 66 -7.44 26.36 11.74
CA SER A 66 -8.34 27.49 12.01
C SER A 66 -9.64 27.36 11.21
N PRO A 67 -10.83 27.32 11.84
CA PRO A 67 -12.13 27.24 11.15
C PRO A 67 -12.40 28.43 10.22
N SER A 68 -11.83 29.60 10.53
CA SER A 68 -12.06 30.84 9.80
C SER A 68 -11.50 30.85 8.37
N ALA A 69 -10.62 29.89 8.02
CA ALA A 69 -10.03 29.84 6.68
C ALA A 69 -11.00 29.38 5.58
N PHE A 70 -12.18 28.87 5.95
CA PHE A 70 -13.12 28.22 5.03
C PHE A 70 -14.45 28.98 4.85
N GLU A 71 -14.59 30.16 5.46
CA GLU A 71 -15.83 30.97 5.44
C GLU A 71 -16.14 31.59 4.06
N HIS A 72 -15.16 31.66 3.16
CA HIS A 72 -15.29 32.31 1.85
C HIS A 72 -15.22 31.35 0.66
N LEU A 73 -15.30 30.04 0.87
CA LEU A 73 -15.18 29.06 -0.21
C LEU A 73 -16.50 28.86 -0.96
N THR A 74 -16.44 28.87 -2.28
CA THR A 74 -17.58 28.56 -3.15
C THR A 74 -17.71 27.03 -3.29
N VAL A 75 -18.90 26.53 -3.66
CA VAL A 75 -19.13 25.09 -3.90
C VAL A 75 -18.10 24.44 -4.86
N PRO A 76 -17.69 25.08 -5.98
CA PRO A 76 -16.63 24.56 -6.84
C PRO A 76 -15.28 24.44 -6.13
N ASP A 77 -14.94 25.39 -5.26
CA ASP A 77 -13.68 25.38 -4.51
C ASP A 77 -13.65 24.22 -3.50
N MET A 78 -14.79 23.95 -2.85
CA MET A 78 -14.94 22.81 -1.93
C MET A 78 -14.75 21.48 -2.66
N LEU A 79 -15.32 21.33 -3.86
CA LEU A 79 -15.16 20.13 -4.69
C LEU A 79 -13.69 19.95 -5.10
N LEU A 80 -13.05 21.03 -5.56
CA LEU A 80 -11.65 21.02 -5.96
C LEU A 80 -10.73 20.62 -4.80
N LEU A 81 -10.95 21.20 -3.61
CA LEU A 81 -10.20 20.86 -2.41
C LEU A 81 -10.40 19.40 -2.01
N THR A 82 -11.62 18.87 -2.11
CA THR A 82 -11.91 17.47 -1.80
C THR A 82 -11.17 16.52 -2.74
N MET A 83 -11.20 16.81 -4.05
CA MET A 83 -10.46 16.04 -5.06
C MET A 83 -8.94 16.11 -4.83
N LYS A 84 -8.43 17.29 -4.48
CA LYS A 84 -7.02 17.51 -4.14
C LYS A 84 -6.58 16.62 -2.97
N GLU A 85 -7.33 16.64 -1.87
CA GLU A 85 -7.01 15.84 -0.67
C GLU A 85 -7.06 14.34 -0.96
N ALA A 86 -8.04 13.90 -1.74
CA ALA A 86 -8.10 12.51 -2.21
C ALA A 86 -6.88 12.14 -3.06
N PHE A 87 -6.47 13.02 -3.99
CA PHE A 87 -5.31 12.78 -4.85
C PHE A 87 -3.99 12.71 -4.06
N ILE A 88 -3.76 13.64 -3.12
CA ILE A 88 -2.57 13.61 -2.25
C ILE A 88 -2.57 12.33 -1.40
N GLY A 89 -3.71 11.97 -0.83
CA GLY A 89 -3.85 10.74 -0.06
C GLY A 89 -3.58 9.49 -0.90
N LEU A 90 -4.06 9.46 -2.14
CA LEU A 90 -3.80 8.39 -3.11
C LEU A 90 -2.30 8.28 -3.44
N MET A 91 -1.61 9.41 -3.65
CA MET A 91 -0.16 9.40 -3.94
C MET A 91 0.65 8.85 -2.76
N ILE A 92 0.39 9.33 -1.55
CA ILE A 92 1.09 8.86 -0.34
C ILE A 92 0.79 7.38 -0.11
N GLY A 93 -0.49 6.99 -0.20
CA GLY A 93 -0.92 5.59 -0.09
C GLY A 93 -0.24 4.70 -1.12
N TYR A 94 -0.25 5.11 -2.40
CA TYR A 94 0.40 4.39 -3.50
C TYR A 94 1.88 4.14 -3.21
N LEU A 95 2.64 5.18 -2.87
CA LEU A 95 4.08 5.06 -2.58
C LEU A 95 4.36 4.15 -1.39
N ALA A 96 3.54 4.23 -0.34
CA ALA A 96 3.65 3.33 0.82
C ALA A 96 3.26 1.88 0.48
N SER A 97 2.36 1.67 -0.48
CA SER A 97 1.87 0.36 -0.89
C SER A 97 2.84 -0.44 -1.76
N ILE A 98 3.78 0.23 -2.43
CA ILE A 98 4.72 -0.40 -3.40
C ILE A 98 5.42 -1.63 -2.81
N ILE A 99 5.92 -1.57 -1.57
CA ILE A 99 6.64 -2.69 -0.95
C ILE A 99 5.78 -3.94 -0.80
N PHE A 100 4.49 -3.78 -0.52
CA PHE A 100 3.55 -4.89 -0.37
C PHE A 100 3.21 -5.50 -1.72
N TRP A 101 2.99 -4.66 -2.74
CA TRP A 101 2.73 -5.15 -4.09
C TRP A 101 3.95 -5.83 -4.71
N ILE A 102 5.17 -5.39 -4.36
CA ILE A 102 6.40 -6.11 -4.74
C ILE A 102 6.41 -7.51 -4.13
N ALA A 103 6.07 -7.64 -2.84
CA ALA A 103 6.00 -8.93 -2.16
C ALA A 103 4.90 -9.84 -2.74
N GLU A 104 3.74 -9.27 -3.04
CA GLU A 104 2.62 -9.95 -3.71
C GLU A 104 3.04 -10.46 -5.09
N ALA A 105 3.60 -9.60 -5.94
CA ALA A 105 4.05 -9.97 -7.27
C ALA A 105 5.15 -11.04 -7.23
N ALA A 106 6.13 -10.90 -6.32
CA ALA A 106 7.19 -11.89 -6.14
C ALA A 106 6.63 -13.25 -5.71
N GLY A 107 5.66 -13.27 -4.80
CA GLY A 107 5.04 -14.52 -4.35
C GLY A 107 4.18 -15.16 -5.41
N THR A 108 3.41 -14.37 -6.17
CA THR A 108 2.60 -14.89 -7.30
C THR A 108 3.49 -15.53 -8.37
N LEU A 109 4.63 -14.92 -8.70
CA LEU A 109 5.60 -15.52 -9.64
C LEU A 109 6.16 -16.87 -9.14
N ILE A 110 6.38 -16.99 -7.84
CA ILE A 110 6.84 -18.25 -7.22
C ILE A 110 5.71 -19.29 -7.24
N ASP A 111 4.48 -18.89 -6.92
CA ASP A 111 3.30 -19.77 -6.97
C ASP A 111 3.06 -20.32 -8.39
N ASP A 112 3.26 -19.49 -9.42
CA ASP A 112 3.16 -19.87 -10.83
C ASP A 112 4.22 -20.92 -11.21
N LEU A 113 5.48 -20.70 -10.82
CA LEU A 113 6.58 -21.63 -11.10
C LEU A 113 6.50 -22.94 -10.31
N ALA A 114 6.09 -22.86 -9.04
CA ALA A 114 5.86 -24.03 -8.21
C ALA A 114 4.66 -24.86 -8.72
N GLY A 115 3.77 -24.24 -9.49
CA GLY A 115 2.57 -24.87 -10.05
C GLY A 115 1.42 -24.93 -9.06
N PHE A 116 1.44 -24.13 -7.99
CA PHE A 116 0.31 -23.98 -7.06
C PHE A 116 -0.90 -23.34 -7.78
N ASN A 117 -0.64 -22.52 -8.79
CA ASN A 117 -1.68 -21.84 -9.56
C ASN A 117 -2.35 -22.72 -10.65
N ASN A 118 -1.86 -23.94 -10.91
CA ASN A 118 -2.45 -24.86 -11.90
C ASN A 118 -3.85 -25.39 -11.54
N VAL A 119 -4.32 -25.18 -10.30
CA VAL A 119 -5.69 -25.55 -9.87
C VAL A 119 -6.75 -24.82 -10.72
N GLN A 120 -6.42 -23.64 -11.27
CA GLN A 120 -7.30 -22.88 -12.17
C GLN A 120 -7.60 -23.61 -13.49
N MET A 121 -6.66 -24.40 -14.03
CA MET A 121 -6.93 -25.20 -15.24
C MET A 121 -7.88 -26.37 -14.96
N THR A 122 -7.93 -26.84 -13.71
CA THR A 122 -8.70 -28.03 -13.32
C THR A 122 -10.11 -27.69 -12.83
N ASN A 123 -10.32 -26.51 -12.21
CA ASN A 123 -11.67 -26.07 -11.81
C ASN A 123 -11.86 -24.54 -11.87
N PRO A 124 -12.23 -23.98 -13.04
CA PRO A 124 -12.46 -22.54 -13.22
C PRO A 124 -13.74 -22.02 -12.54
N MET A 125 -14.62 -22.89 -12.01
CA MET A 125 -15.88 -22.46 -11.40
C MET A 125 -15.73 -21.84 -10.01
N HIS A 126 -14.61 -22.10 -9.32
CA HIS A 126 -14.39 -21.55 -7.98
C HIS A 126 -13.70 -20.19 -7.96
N GLY A 127 -13.08 -19.73 -9.05
CA GLY A 127 -12.47 -18.39 -9.15
C GLY A 127 -11.36 -18.05 -8.14
N GLU A 128 -11.15 -18.89 -7.11
CA GLU A 128 -10.14 -18.71 -6.08
C GLU A 128 -8.77 -19.11 -6.62
N GLN A 129 -7.95 -18.09 -6.86
CA GLN A 129 -6.53 -18.27 -7.09
C GLN A 129 -5.90 -18.68 -5.76
N SER A 130 -5.48 -19.94 -5.64
CA SER A 130 -4.71 -20.35 -4.46
C SER A 130 -3.26 -19.92 -4.67
N THR A 131 -2.91 -18.74 -4.15
CA THR A 131 -1.54 -18.21 -4.12
C THR A 131 -1.02 -18.19 -2.68
N PRO A 132 -0.70 -19.37 -2.10
CA PRO A 132 -0.29 -19.49 -0.71
C PRO A 132 1.03 -18.78 -0.43
N VAL A 133 1.99 -18.80 -1.38
CA VAL A 133 3.28 -18.10 -1.21
C VAL A 133 3.07 -16.60 -1.24
N SER A 134 2.28 -16.09 -2.19
CA SER A 134 1.94 -14.66 -2.27
C SER A 134 1.31 -14.16 -0.97
N SER A 135 0.30 -14.89 -0.47
CA SER A 135 -0.39 -14.56 0.78
C SER A 135 0.58 -14.53 1.97
N LEU A 136 1.47 -15.53 2.07
CA LEU A 136 2.48 -15.61 3.12
C LEU A 136 3.48 -14.44 3.06
N LEU A 137 3.99 -14.11 1.87
CA LEU A 137 4.95 -13.01 1.70
C LEU A 137 4.33 -11.64 1.99
N VAL A 138 3.08 -11.42 1.58
CA VAL A 138 2.35 -10.20 1.92
C VAL A 138 2.14 -10.10 3.43
N GLN A 139 1.69 -11.16 4.10
CA GLN A 139 1.50 -11.18 5.56
C GLN A 139 2.81 -10.96 6.33
N LEU A 140 3.90 -11.59 5.87
CA LEU A 140 5.24 -11.37 6.43
C LEU A 140 5.65 -9.90 6.28
N THR A 141 5.44 -9.31 5.11
CA THR A 141 5.77 -7.90 4.83
C THR A 141 4.95 -6.95 5.70
N ILE A 142 3.65 -7.21 5.87
CA ILE A 142 2.78 -6.46 6.81
C ILE A 142 3.29 -6.56 8.24
N THR A 143 3.68 -7.76 8.68
CA THR A 143 4.20 -7.98 10.03
C THR A 143 5.52 -7.22 10.24
N LEU A 144 6.45 -7.31 9.28
CA LEU A 144 7.71 -6.57 9.32
C LEU A 144 7.49 -5.06 9.29
N PHE A 145 6.53 -4.57 8.51
CA PHE A 145 6.15 -3.16 8.47
C PHE A 145 5.68 -2.64 9.83
N HIS A 146 4.88 -3.43 10.57
CA HIS A 146 4.42 -3.02 11.90
C HIS A 146 5.54 -3.08 12.94
N ILE A 147 6.33 -4.16 12.97
CA ILE A 147 7.41 -4.34 13.96
C ILE A 147 8.54 -3.32 13.78
N SER A 148 8.83 -2.94 12.53
CA SER A 148 9.86 -1.92 12.21
C SER A 148 9.41 -0.49 12.49
N GLY A 149 8.16 -0.26 12.87
CA GLY A 149 7.62 1.09 13.09
C GLY A 149 7.20 1.82 11.82
N GLY A 150 6.95 1.11 10.72
CA GLY A 150 6.53 1.69 9.45
C GLY A 150 5.27 2.55 9.55
N MET A 151 4.33 2.19 10.43
CA MET A 151 3.13 2.99 10.70
C MET A 151 3.47 4.36 11.32
N THR A 152 4.44 4.41 12.23
CA THR A 152 4.89 5.66 12.85
C THR A 152 5.53 6.58 11.80
N VAL A 153 6.32 6.02 10.88
CA VAL A 153 6.90 6.79 9.79
C VAL A 153 5.82 7.29 8.82
N LEU A 154 4.86 6.43 8.46
CA LEU A 154 3.74 6.81 7.59
C LEU A 154 2.91 7.95 8.20
N LEU A 155 2.63 7.89 9.50
CA LEU A 155 1.95 8.97 10.21
C LEU A 155 2.78 10.25 10.23
N GLY A 156 4.10 10.16 10.43
CA GLY A 156 5.00 11.32 10.32
C GLY A 156 4.93 12.00 8.95
N VAL A 157 4.93 11.21 7.87
CA VAL A 157 4.77 11.69 6.49
C VAL A 157 3.39 12.33 6.29
N LEU A 158 2.33 11.70 6.80
CA LEU A 158 0.99 12.26 6.75
C LEU A 158 0.93 13.64 7.42
N PHE A 159 1.47 13.79 8.63
CA PHE A 159 1.45 15.08 9.33
C PHE A 159 2.31 16.13 8.62
N GLU A 160 3.51 15.77 8.13
CA GLU A 160 4.37 16.69 7.37
C GLU A 160 3.73 17.09 6.03
N SER A 161 2.92 16.22 5.41
CA SER A 161 2.21 16.53 4.16
C SER A 161 1.22 17.70 4.30
N TYR A 162 0.66 17.93 5.50
CA TYR A 162 -0.21 19.09 5.76
C TYR A 162 0.59 20.40 5.87
N ARG A 163 1.89 20.31 6.13
CA ARG A 163 2.80 21.45 6.17
C ARG A 163 3.24 21.87 4.77
N TRP A 164 3.47 20.92 3.86
CA TRP A 164 3.80 21.22 2.46
C TRP A 164 2.59 21.57 1.62
N TRP A 165 1.48 20.86 1.83
CA TRP A 165 0.21 21.12 1.17
C TRP A 165 -0.89 21.44 2.18
N PRO A 166 -1.00 22.72 2.57
CA PRO A 166 -2.07 23.20 3.44
C PRO A 166 -3.45 22.93 2.86
N LEU A 167 -4.43 22.74 3.75
CA LEU A 167 -5.82 22.47 3.40
C LEU A 167 -6.46 23.62 2.61
N VAL A 168 -6.04 24.86 2.86
CA VAL A 168 -6.66 26.09 2.32
C VAL A 168 -6.19 26.43 0.91
N CYS A 169 -5.03 25.92 0.48
CA CYS A 169 -4.48 26.22 -0.85
C CYS A 169 -5.17 25.36 -1.93
N ALA A 170 -5.74 26.02 -2.94
CA ALA A 170 -6.56 25.41 -3.99
C ALA A 170 -5.75 24.58 -5.01
N ALA A 171 -4.49 24.93 -5.24
CA ALA A 171 -3.63 24.23 -6.18
C ALA A 171 -2.39 23.68 -5.44
N PRO A 172 -2.19 22.36 -5.43
CA PRO A 172 -0.86 21.84 -5.25
C PRO A 172 0.00 22.36 -6.39
N ASP A 173 1.14 23.00 -6.10
CA ASP A 173 2.23 23.03 -7.09
C ASP A 173 2.87 21.63 -7.12
N LEU A 174 2.09 20.65 -7.56
CA LEU A 174 2.58 19.33 -7.95
C LEU A 174 3.35 19.56 -9.25
N GLY A 175 4.57 20.07 -9.13
CA GLY A 175 5.48 20.13 -10.25
C GLY A 175 5.55 18.75 -10.91
N ASN A 176 5.82 18.72 -12.22
CA ASN A 176 5.96 17.48 -13.01
C ASN A 176 6.80 16.40 -12.31
N ALA A 177 7.71 16.79 -11.40
CA ALA A 177 8.51 15.94 -10.54
C ALA A 177 7.71 14.94 -9.69
N ALA A 178 6.59 15.31 -9.06
CA ALA A 178 5.85 14.38 -8.19
C ALA A 178 5.14 13.29 -9.00
N ALA A 179 4.54 13.68 -10.13
CA ALA A 179 3.88 12.75 -11.05
C ALA A 179 4.90 11.83 -11.74
N SER A 180 6.03 12.38 -12.21
CA SER A 180 7.09 11.57 -12.83
C SER A 180 7.67 10.56 -11.83
N LEU A 181 7.82 10.95 -10.57
CA LEU A 181 8.38 10.07 -9.54
C LEU A 181 7.49 8.87 -9.23
N ALA A 182 6.18 9.08 -9.16
CA ALA A 182 5.25 7.97 -8.97
C ALA A 182 5.26 6.99 -10.15
N ILE A 183 5.36 7.52 -11.37
CA ILE A 183 5.49 6.71 -12.59
C ILE A 183 6.81 5.93 -12.59
N ASP A 184 7.92 6.57 -12.25
CA ASP A 184 9.24 5.94 -12.21
C ASP A 184 9.31 4.83 -11.15
N GLN A 185 8.74 5.07 -9.98
CA GLN A 185 8.68 4.08 -8.90
C GLN A 185 7.75 2.90 -9.24
N GLY A 186 6.62 3.18 -9.92
CA GLY A 186 5.75 2.13 -10.46
C GLY A 186 6.46 1.25 -11.49
N ASN A 187 7.22 1.86 -12.42
CA ASN A 187 7.99 1.14 -13.42
C ASN A 187 9.11 0.27 -12.81
N GLY A 188 9.74 0.75 -11.72
CA GLY A 188 10.76 0.01 -10.98
C GLY A 188 10.22 -1.15 -10.12
N MET A 189 8.91 -1.19 -9.88
CA MET A 189 8.26 -2.17 -9.01
C MET A 189 8.43 -3.60 -9.53
N LEU A 190 8.09 -3.85 -10.80
CA LEU A 190 8.21 -5.17 -11.42
C LEU A 190 9.67 -5.64 -11.44
N ALA A 191 10.60 -4.77 -11.78
CA ALA A 191 12.02 -5.09 -11.78
C ALA A 191 12.51 -5.48 -10.38
N THR A 192 12.00 -4.82 -9.33
CA THR A 192 12.36 -5.13 -7.94
C THR A 192 11.72 -6.44 -7.47
N ALA A 193 10.45 -6.70 -7.81
CA ALA A 193 9.79 -7.97 -7.54
C ALA A 193 10.56 -9.14 -8.18
N VAL A 194 10.92 -9.01 -9.47
CA VAL A 194 11.74 -10.01 -10.18
C VAL A 194 13.09 -10.21 -9.51
N LYS A 195 13.77 -9.14 -9.06
CA LYS A 195 15.05 -9.28 -8.34
C LYS A 195 14.92 -10.06 -7.04
N ILE A 196 13.83 -9.87 -6.29
CA ILE A 196 13.58 -10.56 -5.02
C ILE A 196 13.30 -12.05 -5.26
N CYS A 197 12.49 -12.40 -6.26
CA CYS A 197 12.17 -13.80 -6.56
C CYS A 197 13.21 -14.51 -7.43
N ALA A 198 14.10 -13.78 -8.14
CA ALA A 198 15.12 -14.33 -9.04
C ALA A 198 15.89 -15.56 -8.52
N PRO A 199 16.43 -15.60 -7.28
CA PRO A 199 17.15 -16.78 -6.80
C PRO A 199 16.26 -18.02 -6.68
N ILE A 200 15.00 -17.83 -6.26
CA ILE A 200 14.01 -18.90 -6.15
C ILE A 200 13.57 -19.36 -7.55
N MET A 201 13.31 -18.41 -8.45
CA MET A 201 12.95 -18.71 -9.84
C MET A 201 14.04 -19.53 -10.54
N LEU A 202 15.31 -19.13 -10.39
CA LEU A 202 16.44 -19.82 -11.01
C LEU A 202 16.52 -21.28 -10.51
N ALA A 203 16.38 -21.49 -9.21
CA ALA A 203 16.40 -22.83 -8.63
C ALA A 203 15.25 -23.70 -9.14
N LEU A 204 14.02 -23.17 -9.20
CA LEU A 204 12.86 -23.88 -9.73
C LEU A 204 13.03 -24.24 -11.22
N VAL A 205 13.56 -23.32 -12.03
CA VAL A 205 13.87 -23.58 -13.44
C VAL A 205 14.95 -24.65 -13.60
N LEU A 206 16.00 -24.64 -12.77
CA LEU A 206 17.04 -25.68 -12.80
C LEU A 206 16.50 -27.06 -12.44
N ILE A 207 15.56 -27.12 -11.48
CA ILE A 207 14.86 -28.36 -11.13
C ILE A 207 14.04 -28.87 -12.31
N ASP A 208 13.38 -27.98 -13.06
CA ASP A 208 12.63 -28.36 -14.25
C ASP A 208 13.49 -28.92 -15.36
N VAL A 209 14.65 -28.31 -15.58
CA VAL A 209 15.65 -28.84 -16.52
C VAL A 209 16.12 -30.22 -16.05
N GLY A 210 16.43 -30.37 -14.76
CA GLY A 210 16.85 -31.65 -14.18
C GLY A 210 15.80 -32.76 -14.32
N LEU A 211 14.55 -32.48 -13.95
CA LEU A 211 13.42 -33.40 -14.10
C LEU A 211 13.13 -33.74 -15.56
N SER A 212 13.29 -32.79 -16.48
CA SER A 212 13.14 -33.02 -17.91
C SER A 212 14.20 -33.99 -18.46
N ILE A 213 15.44 -33.87 -17.99
CA ILE A 213 16.53 -34.80 -18.35
C ILE A 213 16.23 -36.20 -17.79
N VAL A 214 15.84 -36.29 -16.51
CA VAL A 214 15.48 -37.57 -15.88
C VAL A 214 14.29 -38.21 -16.58
N GLY A 215 13.28 -37.43 -16.96
CA GLY A 215 12.11 -37.92 -17.69
C GLY A 215 12.45 -38.50 -19.06
N ARG A 216 13.46 -37.96 -19.75
CA ARG A 216 13.99 -38.56 -20.99
C ARG A 216 14.80 -39.84 -20.74
N ALA A 217 15.48 -39.93 -19.61
CA ALA A 217 16.31 -41.09 -19.25
C ALA A 217 15.50 -42.26 -18.66
N ALA A 218 14.40 -41.99 -17.97
CA ALA A 218 13.58 -42.96 -17.25
C ALA A 218 12.16 -43.02 -17.84
N GLY A 219 11.98 -43.73 -18.95
CA GLY A 219 10.68 -43.86 -19.64
C GLY A 219 9.57 -44.58 -18.85
N LYS A 220 9.84 -45.10 -17.65
CA LYS A 220 8.85 -45.74 -16.76
C LYS A 220 8.35 -44.83 -15.62
N LEU A 221 9.00 -43.70 -15.37
CA LEU A 221 8.51 -42.72 -14.43
C LEU A 221 7.59 -41.78 -15.20
N GLU A 222 6.37 -41.55 -14.73
CA GLU A 222 5.53 -40.43 -15.20
C GLU A 222 6.10 -39.14 -14.61
N PRO A 223 7.03 -38.42 -15.28
CA PRO A 223 7.83 -37.39 -14.62
C PRO A 223 6.96 -36.17 -14.29
N ASN A 224 5.87 -35.99 -15.06
CA ASN A 224 4.93 -34.89 -14.89
C ASN A 224 4.15 -35.01 -13.57
N SER A 225 3.73 -36.23 -13.20
CA SER A 225 2.98 -36.51 -11.97
C SER A 225 3.83 -36.29 -10.70
N LEU A 226 5.15 -36.47 -10.78
CA LEU A 226 6.09 -36.29 -9.67
C LEU A 226 6.67 -34.86 -9.58
N SER A 227 6.63 -34.10 -10.68
CA SER A 227 7.24 -32.78 -10.78
C SER A 227 6.58 -31.73 -9.87
N GLN A 228 5.24 -31.68 -9.82
CA GLN A 228 4.52 -30.69 -9.02
C GLN A 228 4.73 -30.84 -7.51
N PRO A 229 4.59 -32.03 -6.90
CA PRO A 229 4.90 -32.19 -5.48
C PRO A 229 6.35 -31.81 -5.13
N LEU A 230 7.29 -32.16 -6.00
CA LEU A 230 8.72 -31.87 -5.80
C LEU A 230 9.01 -30.37 -5.88
N ARG A 231 8.45 -29.68 -6.88
CA ARG A 231 8.53 -28.22 -7.02
C ARG A 231 7.95 -27.51 -5.80
N GLY A 232 6.79 -27.96 -5.32
CA GLY A 232 6.14 -27.39 -4.13
C GLY A 232 7.01 -27.49 -2.88
N ILE A 233 7.57 -28.68 -2.60
CA ILE A 233 8.46 -28.89 -1.43
C ILE A 233 9.70 -28.01 -1.54
N ILE A 234 10.35 -27.98 -2.70
CA ILE A 234 11.59 -27.23 -2.88
C ILE A 234 11.33 -25.71 -2.87
N GLY A 235 10.22 -25.25 -3.47
CA GLY A 235 9.80 -23.85 -3.42
C GLY A 235 9.60 -23.36 -1.99
N VAL A 236 8.93 -24.16 -1.14
CA VAL A 236 8.74 -23.85 0.28
C VAL A 236 10.08 -23.85 1.04
N LEU A 237 10.96 -24.84 0.81
CA LEU A 237 12.27 -24.89 1.46
C LEU A 237 13.14 -23.67 1.09
N LEU A 238 13.12 -23.26 -0.17
CA LEU A 238 13.84 -22.08 -0.65
C LEU A 238 13.26 -20.79 -0.07
N LEU A 239 11.94 -20.67 0.07
CA LEU A 239 11.30 -19.56 0.76
C LEU A 239 11.74 -19.46 2.21
N VAL A 240 11.76 -20.58 2.94
CA VAL A 240 12.22 -20.63 4.34
C VAL A 240 13.68 -20.19 4.44
N ALA A 241 14.54 -20.65 3.54
CA ALA A 241 15.95 -20.25 3.50
C ALA A 241 16.12 -18.76 3.16
N MET A 242 15.26 -18.21 2.28
CA MET A 242 15.32 -16.82 1.83
C MET A 242 14.62 -15.83 2.77
N ILE A 243 13.84 -16.30 3.75
CA ILE A 243 13.10 -15.44 4.68
C ILE A 243 14.03 -14.48 5.42
N GLY A 244 15.25 -14.93 5.77
CA GLY A 244 16.28 -14.09 6.37
C GLY A 244 16.74 -12.97 5.44
N ALA A 245 17.04 -13.28 4.19
CA ALA A 245 17.46 -12.29 3.19
C ALA A 245 16.34 -11.29 2.86
N ILE A 246 15.10 -11.77 2.74
CA ILE A 246 13.91 -10.93 2.53
C ILE A 246 13.72 -9.98 3.71
N SER A 247 13.88 -10.45 4.95
CA SER A 247 13.73 -9.61 6.14
C SER A 247 14.73 -8.45 6.18
N VAL A 248 15.96 -8.68 5.71
CA VAL A 248 17.00 -7.63 5.61
C VAL A 248 16.62 -6.61 4.54
N GLN A 249 16.22 -7.04 3.34
CA GLN A 249 15.82 -6.13 2.27
C GLN A 249 14.56 -5.32 2.62
N VAL A 250 13.56 -5.95 3.23
CA VAL A 250 12.34 -5.27 3.69
C VAL A 250 12.69 -4.27 4.78
N ARG A 251 13.58 -4.63 5.72
CA ARG A 251 14.05 -3.70 6.75
C ARG A 251 14.79 -2.51 6.14
N ASP A 252 15.67 -2.72 5.17
CA ASP A 252 16.38 -1.64 4.49
C ASP A 252 15.44 -0.73 3.69
N ALA A 253 14.39 -1.31 3.09
CA ALA A 253 13.35 -0.55 2.40
C ALA A 253 12.47 0.27 3.37
N ILE A 254 12.19 -0.25 4.57
CA ILE A 254 11.40 0.45 5.60
C ILE A 254 12.23 1.45 6.40
N HIS A 255 13.54 1.25 6.56
CA HIS A 255 14.48 2.30 6.96
C HIS A 255 14.71 3.25 5.78
N PHE A 256 13.65 3.98 5.45
CA PHE A 256 13.39 5.08 4.52
C PHE A 256 14.55 6.03 4.11
N THR A 257 15.74 5.53 3.78
CA THR A 257 16.81 6.28 3.12
C THR A 257 16.38 6.76 1.73
N GLY A 258 15.51 5.98 1.06
CA GLY A 258 14.90 6.36 -0.21
C GLY A 258 13.84 7.45 -0.10
N PHE A 259 13.02 7.48 0.95
CA PHE A 259 11.93 8.48 1.02
C PHE A 259 12.38 9.79 1.65
N SER A 260 13.29 9.79 2.63
CA SER A 260 13.89 11.04 3.13
C SER A 260 14.60 11.82 2.01
N SER A 261 15.31 11.13 1.12
CA SER A 261 15.93 11.73 -0.06
C SER A 261 14.90 12.18 -1.13
N LEU A 262 13.72 11.55 -1.18
CA LEU A 262 12.58 12.03 -1.98
C LEU A 262 11.97 13.30 -1.40
N LEU A 263 11.86 13.39 -0.07
CA LEU A 263 11.40 14.61 0.61
C LEU A 263 12.41 15.74 0.45
N GLU A 264 13.72 15.45 0.47
CA GLU A 264 14.74 16.46 0.15
C GLU A 264 14.71 16.88 -1.32
N LYS A 265 14.41 15.97 -2.26
CA LYS A 265 14.23 16.31 -3.68
C LYS A 265 12.97 17.10 -3.97
N LEU A 266 11.91 16.96 -3.16
CA LEU A 266 10.70 17.78 -3.25
C LEU A 266 10.84 19.13 -2.53
N ARG A 267 11.86 19.29 -1.67
CA ARG A 267 12.21 20.53 -0.98
C ARG A 267 13.04 21.49 -1.83
N ASN A 268 13.72 20.99 -2.86
CA ASN A 268 14.57 21.75 -3.79
C ASN A 268 13.92 21.87 -5.17
#